data_AF-A0A2C6LGE4-F1
#
_entry.id   AF-A0A2C6LGE4-F1
#
_cell.length_a   1.000
_cell.length_b   1.000
_cell.length_c   1.000
_cell.angle_alpha   90.00
_cell.angle_beta   90.00
_cell.angle_gamma   90.00
#
_symmetry.space_group_name_H-M   'P 1'
#
loop_
_entity.id
_entity.type
_entity.pdbx_description
1 polymer ?
#
loop_
_entity_poly.entity_id
_entity_poly.type
_entity_poly.pdbx_seq_one_letter_code
_entity_poly.pdbx_strand_id
1 'polypeptide(L)'
;MLSGKYICHDNDGFLGSSIVFEVDNKSKNFLPKLVYDNRFIWFVFSNYEEAVKAFGKPGSRGEATIVIDDYTIRYKHTDTYNEAKLVRVIQ
;
A
#
# COMPACT_ATOMS: atom_id res chain seq x y z
N MET A 1 6.99 1.28 -11.51
CA MET A 1 7.31 0.14 -10.62
C MET A 1 7.71 0.70 -9.28
N LEU A 2 7.32 0.06 -8.19
CA LEU A 2 7.64 0.46 -6.82
C LEU A 2 8.21 -0.74 -6.07
N SER A 3 9.27 -0.53 -5.31
CA SER A 3 9.76 -1.50 -4.33
C SER A 3 9.35 -1.06 -2.93
N GLY A 4 9.11 -2.02 -2.06
CA GLY A 4 8.63 -1.76 -0.71
C GLY A 4 8.40 -2.99 0.13
N LYS A 5 7.95 -2.76 1.35
CA LYS A 5 7.54 -3.78 2.31
C LYS A 5 6.03 -3.91 2.32
N TYR A 6 5.53 -5.14 2.49
CA TYR A 6 4.11 -5.39 2.66
C TYR A 6 3.82 -6.06 4.00
N ILE A 7 2.63 -5.77 4.54
CA ILE A 7 2.07 -6.38 5.74
C ILE A 7 0.59 -6.69 5.49
N CYS A 8 0.19 -7.96 5.64
CA CYS A 8 -1.19 -8.38 5.52
C CYS A 8 -1.87 -8.33 6.90
N HIS A 9 -2.78 -7.38 7.11
CA HIS A 9 -3.58 -7.23 8.32
C HIS A 9 -4.89 -8.03 8.23
N ASP A 10 -5.29 -8.65 9.36
CA ASP A 10 -6.53 -9.44 9.43
C ASP A 10 -7.72 -8.61 9.93
N ASN A 11 -7.54 -7.87 11.04
CA ASN A 11 -8.59 -7.09 11.67
C ASN A 11 -7.99 -5.86 12.36
N ASP A 12 -7.34 -4.99 11.58
CA ASP A 12 -6.85 -3.71 12.11
C ASP A 12 -8.03 -2.81 12.50
N GLY A 13 -7.95 -2.14 13.65
CA GLY A 13 -9.06 -1.32 14.17
C GLY A 13 -9.40 -0.11 13.29
N PHE A 14 -8.48 0.31 12.41
CA PHE A 14 -8.67 1.40 11.47
C PHE A 14 -8.88 0.89 10.03
N LEU A 15 -8.05 -0.07 9.58
CA LEU A 15 -8.03 -0.54 8.19
C LEU A 15 -8.80 -1.85 7.95
N GLY A 16 -9.27 -2.54 9.00
CA GLY A 16 -9.85 -3.87 8.90
C GLY A 16 -8.87 -4.89 8.30
N SER A 17 -9.40 -5.83 7.51
CA SER A 17 -8.58 -6.71 6.67
C SER A 17 -8.01 -5.93 5.50
N SER A 18 -6.69 -5.77 5.46
CA SER A 18 -6.02 -4.95 4.45
C SER A 18 -4.61 -5.43 4.20
N ILE A 19 -4.03 -5.01 3.08
CA ILE A 19 -2.61 -5.23 2.80
C ILE A 19 -1.98 -3.85 2.67
N VAL A 20 -1.14 -3.50 3.64
CA VAL A 20 -0.40 -2.24 3.67
C VAL A 20 0.91 -2.45 2.91
N PHE A 21 1.23 -1.52 2.03
CA PHE A 21 2.50 -1.46 1.30
C PHE A 21 3.24 -0.17 1.63
N GLU A 22 4.39 -0.28 2.29
CA GLU A 22 5.30 0.82 2.59
C GLU A 22 6.34 0.95 1.48
N VAL A 23 6.35 2.11 0.81
CA VAL A 23 7.19 2.34 -0.36
C VAL A 23 8.61 2.71 0.08
N ASP A 24 9.60 2.04 -0.51
CA ASP A 24 11.01 2.30 -0.22
C ASP A 24 11.43 3.72 -0.62
N ASN A 25 12.48 4.23 0.03
CA ASN A 25 13.03 5.56 -0.26
C ASN A 25 13.44 5.76 -1.73
N LYS A 26 13.79 4.70 -2.45
CA LYS A 26 14.13 4.75 -3.88
C LYS A 26 12.91 4.99 -4.77
N SER A 27 11.73 4.54 -4.32
CA SER A 27 10.49 4.55 -5.11
C SER A 27 9.52 5.65 -4.68
N LYS A 28 9.68 6.22 -3.48
CA LYS A 28 8.74 7.22 -2.92
C LYS A 28 8.56 8.46 -3.80
N ASN A 29 9.60 8.87 -4.54
CA ASN A 29 9.55 10.06 -5.39
C ASN A 29 8.71 9.85 -6.67
N PHE A 30 8.27 8.62 -6.96
CA PHE A 30 7.37 8.33 -8.09
C PHE A 30 5.89 8.53 -7.77
N LEU A 31 5.55 8.77 -6.50
CA LEU A 31 4.18 8.96 -6.07
C LEU A 31 3.91 10.40 -5.64
N PRO A 32 2.72 10.94 -5.95
CA PRO A 32 2.34 12.24 -5.43
C PRO A 32 2.27 12.18 -3.91
N LYS A 33 2.67 13.28 -3.26
CA LYS A 33 2.62 13.45 -1.81
C LYS A 33 2.07 14.84 -1.51
N LEU A 34 1.19 14.95 -0.54
CA LEU A 34 0.77 16.26 -0.04
C LEU A 34 1.96 16.96 0.64
N VAL A 35 2.11 18.27 0.40
CA VAL A 35 3.26 19.06 0.89
C VAL A 35 3.40 19.00 2.42
N TYR A 36 2.29 18.88 3.13
CA TYR A 36 2.23 18.82 4.59
C TYR A 36 2.18 17.39 5.15
N ASP A 37 2.12 16.35 4.31
CA ASP A 37 2.17 14.97 4.78
C ASP A 37 3.63 14.58 5.01
N ASN A 38 4.04 14.48 6.28
CA ASN A 38 5.41 14.12 6.67
C ASN A 38 5.60 12.61 6.88
N ARG A 39 4.55 11.80 6.70
CA ARG A 39 4.64 10.35 6.91
C ARG A 39 5.46 9.66 5.83
N PHE A 40 5.88 8.43 6.12
CA PHE A 40 6.35 7.51 5.07
C PHE A 40 5.24 7.31 4.04
N ILE A 41 5.60 7.13 2.77
CA ILE A 41 4.59 6.87 1.74
C ILE A 41 4.19 5.41 1.86
N TRP A 42 2.97 5.19 2.30
CA TRP A 42 2.34 3.89 2.37
C TRP A 42 0.95 3.97 1.77
N PHE A 43 0.40 2.83 1.34
CA PHE A 43 -0.97 2.71 0.86
C PHE A 43 -1.53 1.32 1.16
N VAL A 44 -2.85 1.19 1.09
CA VAL A 44 -3.54 -0.10 1.05
C VAL A 44 -3.97 -0.44 -0.38
N PHE A 45 -4.07 -1.73 -0.69
CA PHE A 45 -4.57 -2.15 -1.99
C PHE A 45 -6.10 -2.04 -2.08
N SER A 46 -6.61 -1.35 -3.09
CA SER A 46 -8.05 -1.20 -3.34
C SER A 46 -8.68 -2.49 -3.89
N ASN A 47 -7.88 -3.37 -4.49
CA ASN A 47 -8.26 -4.68 -5.00
C ASN A 47 -7.72 -5.79 -4.08
N TYR A 48 -8.30 -5.87 -2.88
CA TYR A 48 -7.83 -6.74 -1.79
C TYR A 48 -7.75 -8.22 -2.20
N GLU A 49 -8.75 -8.75 -2.92
CA GLU A 49 -8.79 -10.16 -3.30
C GLU A 49 -7.59 -10.57 -4.19
N GLU A 50 -7.21 -9.72 -5.14
CA GLU A 50 -6.03 -9.91 -5.98
C GLU A 50 -4.74 -9.75 -5.19
N ALA A 51 -4.69 -8.77 -4.31
CA ALA A 51 -3.51 -8.53 -3.46
C ALA A 51 -3.25 -9.70 -2.50
N VAL A 52 -4.29 -10.28 -1.89
CA VAL A 52 -4.16 -11.46 -1.01
C VAL A 52 -3.62 -12.67 -1.76
N LYS A 53 -4.04 -12.89 -3.01
CA LYS A 53 -3.49 -13.97 -3.84
C LYS A 53 -2.00 -13.80 -4.09
N ALA A 54 -1.51 -12.56 -4.18
CA ALA A 54 -0.11 -12.25 -4.45
C ALA A 54 0.78 -12.26 -3.19
N PHE A 55 0.29 -11.73 -2.07
CA PHE A 55 1.08 -11.52 -0.85
C PHE A 55 0.84 -12.56 0.24
N GLY A 56 -0.21 -13.37 0.08
CA GLY A 56 -0.59 -14.43 1.01
C GLY A 56 -1.59 -13.98 2.07
N LYS A 57 -1.86 -14.92 2.98
CA LYS A 57 -2.85 -14.78 4.06
C LYS A 57 -2.51 -13.67 5.07
N PRO A 58 -3.50 -13.19 5.85
CA PRO A 58 -3.25 -12.30 6.97
C PRO A 58 -2.14 -12.81 7.91
N GLY A 59 -1.32 -11.88 8.42
CA GLY A 59 -0.10 -12.16 9.18
C GLY A 59 1.17 -12.31 8.31
N SER A 60 1.03 -12.45 6.99
CA SER A 60 2.17 -12.45 6.07
C SER A 60 2.83 -11.07 5.99
N ARG A 61 4.16 -11.06 5.83
CA ARG A 61 4.96 -9.85 5.64
C ARG A 61 6.18 -10.17 4.77
N GLY A 62 6.67 -9.19 4.04
CA GLY A 62 7.85 -9.36 3.19
C GLY A 62 8.20 -8.11 2.42
N GLU A 63 9.10 -8.27 1.45
CA GLU A 63 9.50 -7.24 0.50
C GLU A 63 9.05 -7.66 -0.91
N ALA A 64 8.66 -6.70 -1.73
CA ALA A 64 8.25 -6.96 -3.10
C ALA A 64 8.50 -5.75 -4.02
N THR A 65 8.62 -6.02 -5.31
CA THR A 65 8.53 -5.01 -6.36
C THR A 65 7.22 -5.17 -7.10
N ILE A 66 6.49 -4.07 -7.32
CA ILE A 66 5.14 -4.09 -7.86
C ILE A 66 4.93 -3.03 -8.94
N VAL A 67 3.90 -3.27 -9.75
CA VAL A 67 3.26 -2.27 -10.59
C VAL A 67 1.90 -1.97 -9.98
N ILE A 68 1.61 -0.70 -9.81
CA ILE A 68 0.32 -0.21 -9.32
C ILE A 68 -0.31 0.73 -10.34
N ASP A 69 -1.62 0.92 -10.19
CA ASP A 69 -2.42 1.92 -10.90
C ASP A 69 -3.41 2.59 -9.93
N ASP A 70 -4.15 3.60 -10.39
CA ASP A 70 -5.23 4.26 -9.66
C ASP A 70 -4.82 4.80 -8.26
N TYR A 71 -3.57 5.27 -8.13
CA TYR A 71 -3.06 5.79 -6.86
C TYR A 71 -3.86 7.02 -6.40
N THR A 72 -4.49 6.92 -5.24
CA THR A 72 -5.37 7.94 -4.70
C THR A 72 -4.99 8.28 -3.27
N ILE A 73 -4.82 9.57 -2.98
CA ILE A 73 -4.65 10.07 -1.60
C ILE A 73 -6.04 10.30 -1.02
N ARG A 74 -6.45 9.47 -0.06
CA ARG A 74 -7.69 9.63 0.70
C ARG A 74 -7.44 10.59 1.86
N TYR A 75 -7.78 11.85 1.66
CA TYR A 75 -7.69 12.88 2.70
C TYR A 75 -9.06 13.10 3.35
N LYS A 76 -9.21 12.64 4.60
CA LYS A 76 -10.28 13.08 5.51
C LYS A 76 -9.66 13.70 6.75
N HIS A 77 -10.39 14.64 7.36
CA HIS A 77 -9.91 15.43 8.50
C HIS A 77 -9.42 14.59 9.69
N THR A 78 -10.00 13.41 9.91
CA THR A 78 -9.61 12.47 10.96
C THR A 78 -8.70 11.34 10.46
N ASP A 79 -8.79 10.99 9.18
CA ASP A 79 -8.27 9.76 8.62
C ASP A 79 -7.67 10.03 7.24
N THR A 80 -6.35 10.16 7.18
CA THR A 80 -5.65 10.27 5.90
C THR A 80 -4.93 8.96 5.60
N TYR A 81 -5.20 8.33 4.47
CA TYR A 81 -4.47 7.16 4.00
C TYR A 81 -4.41 7.16 2.48
N ASN A 82 -3.59 6.31 1.88
CA ASN A 82 -3.50 6.21 0.43
C ASN A 82 -4.02 4.85 -0.02
N GLU A 83 -4.54 4.79 -1.25
CA GLU A 83 -4.99 3.57 -1.90
C GLU A 83 -4.31 3.42 -3.26
N ALA A 84 -4.08 2.19 -3.68
CA ALA A 84 -3.64 1.88 -5.03
C ALA A 84 -4.19 0.54 -5.50
N LYS A 85 -4.35 0.36 -6.79
CA LYS A 85 -4.70 -0.92 -7.40
C LYS A 85 -3.44 -1.71 -7.72
N LEU A 86 -3.32 -2.94 -7.23
CA LEU A 86 -2.26 -3.86 -7.64
C LEU A 86 -2.50 -4.29 -9.10
N VAL A 87 -1.52 -4.03 -9.97
CA VAL A 87 -1.52 -4.54 -11.35
C VAL A 87 -0.79 -5.86 -11.44
N ARG A 88 0.44 -5.93 -10.88
CA ARG A 88 1.24 -7.16 -10.80
C ARG A 88 2.39 -7.04 -9.81
N VAL A 89 2.87 -8.20 -9.33
CA VAL A 89 4.16 -8.34 -8.65
C VAL A 89 5.24 -8.69 -9.68
N ILE A 90 6.40 -8.06 -9.55
CA ILE A 90 7.59 -8.35 -10.35
C ILE A 90 8.44 -9.37 -9.56
N GLN A 91 8.76 -10.48 -10.20
CA GLN A 91 9.67 -11.51 -9.67
C GLN A 91 11.13 -11.11 -9.92
#